data_AF-A0A662Z887-F1
#
_entry.id   AF-A0A662Z887-F1
#
_cell.length_a   1.000
_cell.length_b   1.000
_cell.length_c   1.000
_cell.angle_alpha   90.00
_cell.angle_beta   90.00
_cell.angle_gamma   90.00
#
_symmetry.space_group_name_H-M   'P 1'
#
loop_
_entity.id
_entity.type
_entity.pdbx_description
1 polymer ?
#
loop_
_entity_poly.entity_id
_entity_poly.type
_entity_poly.pdbx_seq_one_letter_code
_entity_poly.pdbx_strand_id
1 'polypeptide(L)'
;MDFLENLHYSLDTKRIYIGNDKVRFILGEPAPANNILVIGVNPSTADDKKDDPTIRRVRQFINSTGGIDGWIMVNPYPYRTAKVKKLPDNCNNYLVEENLRIINEITKKYNVNYVWAGWGSGIDQKEYLWECLYRLIRSLPTSLKWLSRPGLSKQGNVIHPFCPFGEVKLISFDIISHLRNKGFSDDHIDIIN
;
A
#
# COMPACT_ATOMS: atom_id res chain seq x y z
N MET A 1 -5.02 -21.87 9.27
CA MET A 1 -6.44 -21.79 8.91
C MET A 1 -7.20 -20.68 9.64
N ASP A 2 -6.58 -19.94 10.58
CA ASP A 2 -7.26 -18.97 11.45
C ASP A 2 -6.70 -17.53 11.28
N PHE A 3 -6.73 -16.98 10.06
CA PHE A 3 -6.33 -15.58 9.80
C PHE A 3 -7.53 -14.68 9.48
N LEU A 4 -8.58 -15.25 8.89
CA LEU A 4 -9.79 -14.50 8.52
C LEU A 4 -10.89 -14.62 9.56
N GLU A 5 -10.69 -15.42 10.61
CA GLU A 5 -11.64 -15.46 11.72
C GLU A 5 -11.65 -14.10 12.43
N ASN A 6 -12.83 -13.68 12.87
CA ASN A 6 -13.03 -12.45 13.62
C ASN A 6 -12.51 -11.19 12.91
N LEU A 7 -12.52 -11.16 11.58
CA LEU A 7 -12.24 -9.93 10.83
C LEU A 7 -13.24 -8.85 11.22
N HIS A 8 -12.70 -7.71 11.64
CA HIS A 8 -13.48 -6.53 11.90
C HIS A 8 -13.63 -5.73 10.61
N TYR A 9 -14.87 -5.48 10.24
CA TYR A 9 -15.25 -4.62 9.13
C TYR A 9 -15.85 -3.35 9.68
N SER A 10 -15.14 -2.24 9.54
CA SER A 10 -15.72 -0.90 9.66
C SER A 10 -15.82 -0.32 8.28
N LEU A 11 -17.03 -0.12 7.77
CA LEU A 11 -17.29 0.54 6.48
C LEU A 11 -18.17 1.78 6.70
N ASP A 12 -17.86 2.56 7.74
CA ASP A 12 -18.43 3.89 7.87
C ASP A 12 -17.93 4.78 6.72
N THR A 13 -18.78 5.71 6.30
CA THR A 13 -18.51 6.73 5.29
C THR A 13 -17.22 7.51 5.54
N LYS A 14 -16.78 7.65 6.80
CA LYS A 14 -15.58 8.41 7.16
C LYS A 14 -14.32 7.56 7.34
N ARG A 15 -14.45 6.28 7.71
CA ARG A 15 -13.29 5.42 7.98
C ARG A 15 -13.59 3.97 7.61
N ILE A 16 -12.73 3.42 6.77
CA ILE A 16 -12.78 2.02 6.35
C ILE A 16 -11.65 1.23 7.02
N TYR A 17 -11.98 0.04 7.50
CA TYR A 17 -11.04 -0.90 8.08
C TYR A 17 -11.48 -2.33 7.80
N ILE A 18 -10.54 -3.15 7.35
CA ILE A 18 -10.72 -4.60 7.18
C ILE A 18 -9.48 -5.28 7.75
N GLY A 19 -9.62 -5.94 8.90
CA GLY A 19 -8.50 -6.60 9.57
C GLY A 19 -8.84 -7.11 10.97
N ASN A 20 -7.83 -7.67 11.62
CA ASN A 20 -7.82 -8.10 13.02
C ASN A 20 -6.42 -7.85 13.63
N ASP A 21 -6.09 -8.59 14.67
CA ASP A 21 -4.80 -8.55 15.35
C ASP A 21 -3.66 -9.17 14.53
N LYS A 22 -3.96 -10.14 13.66
CA LYS A 22 -2.98 -10.87 12.85
C LYS A 22 -2.79 -10.27 11.44
N VAL A 23 -3.86 -9.76 10.84
CA VAL A 23 -3.84 -9.23 9.46
C VAL A 23 -4.57 -7.90 9.36
N ARG A 24 -4.16 -7.06 8.41
CA ARG A 24 -4.91 -5.86 8.01
C ARG A 24 -4.83 -5.67 6.51
N PHE A 25 -5.97 -5.84 5.86
CA PHE A 25 -6.10 -5.67 4.43
C PHE A 25 -6.20 -4.19 4.08
N ILE A 26 -7.11 -3.47 4.77
CA ILE A 26 -7.46 -2.09 4.46
C ILE A 26 -7.45 -1.23 5.72
N LEU A 27 -6.97 0.00 5.58
CA LEU A 27 -7.23 1.09 6.50
C LEU A 27 -7.32 2.39 5.68
N GLY A 28 -8.37 3.19 5.84
CA GLY A 28 -8.49 4.41 5.06
C GLY A 28 -9.58 5.35 5.55
N GLU A 29 -9.54 6.57 5.02
CA GLU A 29 -10.58 7.58 5.15
C GLU A 29 -10.87 8.08 3.74
N PRO A 30 -11.67 7.31 2.97
CA PRO A 30 -11.93 7.65 1.58
C PRO A 30 -12.89 8.85 1.51
N ALA A 31 -12.65 9.72 0.55
CA ALA A 31 -13.56 10.77 0.15
C ALA A 31 -14.46 10.30 -1.01
N PRO A 32 -15.58 10.98 -1.30
CA PRO A 32 -16.44 10.60 -2.43
C PRO A 32 -15.78 10.76 -3.81
N ALA A 33 -14.91 11.76 -3.98
CA ALA A 33 -14.48 12.24 -5.30
C ALA A 33 -13.10 11.74 -5.72
N ASN A 34 -12.06 11.99 -4.91
CA ASN A 34 -10.68 11.79 -5.35
C ASN A 34 -9.78 11.19 -4.26
N ASN A 35 -9.40 9.92 -4.45
CA ASN A 35 -8.62 9.18 -3.47
C ASN A 35 -7.24 8.75 -3.98
N ILE A 36 -6.32 8.61 -3.02
CA ILE A 36 -5.01 7.99 -3.23
C ILE A 36 -4.91 6.65 -2.50
N LEU A 37 -4.42 5.63 -3.22
CA LEU A 37 -4.01 4.36 -2.65
C LEU A 37 -2.57 4.44 -2.18
N VAL A 38 -2.32 4.34 -0.89
CA VAL A 38 -0.96 4.32 -0.32
C VAL A 38 -0.49 2.88 -0.17
N ILE A 39 0.57 2.51 -0.90
CA ILE A 39 1.13 1.16 -0.86
C ILE A 39 2.35 1.15 0.06
N GLY A 40 2.20 0.57 1.24
CA GLY A 40 3.30 0.29 2.17
C GLY A 40 3.99 -1.05 1.87
N VAL A 41 4.61 -1.65 2.89
CA VAL A 41 5.23 -2.99 2.80
C VAL A 41 4.39 -4.05 3.52
N ASN A 42 4.02 -3.78 4.77
CA ASN A 42 3.15 -4.60 5.57
C ASN A 42 2.47 -3.72 6.66
N PRO A 43 1.30 -4.14 7.18
CA PRO A 43 0.66 -3.42 8.27
C PRO A 43 1.49 -3.41 9.56
N SER A 44 1.57 -2.25 10.20
CA SER A 44 2.16 -2.08 11.53
C SER A 44 1.07 -1.97 12.59
N THR A 45 1.11 -0.97 13.47
CA THR A 45 0.25 -0.88 14.64
C THR A 45 -1.04 -0.12 14.43
N ALA A 46 -1.23 0.63 13.32
CA ALA A 46 -2.47 1.37 13.11
C ALA A 46 -3.70 0.47 12.86
N ASP A 47 -4.84 0.89 13.38
CA ASP A 47 -6.16 0.27 13.18
C ASP A 47 -7.28 1.32 13.06
N ASP A 48 -8.53 0.87 13.15
CA ASP A 48 -9.72 1.71 13.08
C ASP A 48 -9.82 2.74 14.21
N LYS A 49 -9.09 2.55 15.32
CA LYS A 49 -9.17 3.41 16.51
C LYS A 49 -7.93 4.26 16.73
N LYS A 50 -6.74 3.74 16.37
CA LYS A 50 -5.46 4.37 16.67
C LYS A 50 -4.56 4.44 15.45
N ASP A 51 -4.00 5.62 15.22
CA ASP A 51 -3.01 5.82 14.17
C ASP A 51 -1.58 5.53 14.65
N ASP A 52 -0.77 5.06 13.71
CA ASP A 52 0.68 4.94 13.83
C ASP A 52 1.38 6.17 13.17
N PRO A 53 2.71 6.31 13.32
CA PRO A 53 3.42 7.43 12.70
C PRO A 53 3.27 7.54 11.18
N THR A 54 3.10 6.42 10.47
CA THR A 54 2.90 6.39 9.03
C THR A 54 1.56 7.00 8.66
N ILE A 55 0.48 6.56 9.32
CA ILE A 55 -0.87 7.10 9.08
C ILE A 55 -0.96 8.59 9.39
N ARG A 56 -0.29 9.06 10.45
CA ARG A 56 -0.21 10.51 10.73
C ARG A 56 0.45 11.29 9.58
N ARG A 57 1.49 10.74 8.94
CA ARG A 57 2.14 11.37 7.78
C ARG A 57 1.26 11.34 6.54
N VAL A 58 0.52 10.26 6.33
CA VAL A 58 -0.48 10.19 5.24
C VAL A 58 -1.53 11.28 5.41
N ARG A 59 -2.13 11.40 6.60
CA ARG A 59 -3.10 12.47 6.88
C ARG A 59 -2.53 13.87 6.73
N GLN A 60 -1.30 14.09 7.19
CA GLN A 60 -0.63 15.39 7.00
C GLN A 60 -0.53 15.76 5.52
N PHE A 61 -0.17 14.81 4.66
CA PHE A 61 -0.10 15.00 3.21
C PHE A 61 -1.48 15.33 2.60
N ILE A 62 -2.51 14.56 2.97
CA ILE A 62 -3.88 14.78 2.48
C ILE A 62 -4.37 16.19 2.86
N ASN A 63 -4.09 16.64 4.08
CA ASN A 63 -4.47 17.98 4.53
C ASN A 63 -3.71 19.11 3.81
N SER A 64 -2.52 18.84 3.23
CA SER A 64 -1.69 19.86 2.60
C SER A 64 -1.78 19.91 1.07
N THR A 65 -2.25 18.85 0.41
CA THR A 65 -2.11 18.72 -1.05
C THR A 65 -3.14 19.51 -1.86
N GLY A 66 -4.28 19.91 -1.28
CA GLY A 66 -5.31 20.74 -1.93
C GLY A 66 -6.03 20.12 -3.15
N GLY A 67 -5.76 18.85 -3.47
CA GLY A 67 -6.31 18.19 -4.66
C GLY A 67 -6.48 16.67 -4.57
N ILE A 68 -6.19 16.05 -3.43
CA ILE A 68 -6.52 14.66 -3.12
C ILE A 68 -7.24 14.69 -1.78
N ASP A 69 -8.44 14.15 -1.73
CA ASP A 69 -9.39 14.40 -0.64
C ASP A 69 -9.45 13.25 0.38
N GLY A 70 -9.05 12.05 -0.03
CA GLY A 70 -9.07 10.88 0.83
C GLY A 70 -7.96 9.88 0.50
N TRP A 71 -7.80 8.91 1.40
CA TRP A 71 -6.69 7.96 1.34
C TRP A 71 -7.11 6.55 1.76
N ILE A 72 -6.45 5.57 1.15
CA ILE A 72 -6.62 4.15 1.46
C ILE A 72 -5.24 3.52 1.54
N MET A 73 -4.85 3.01 2.71
CA MET A 73 -3.58 2.33 2.94
C MET A 73 -3.74 0.82 2.73
N VAL A 74 -2.92 0.27 1.85
CA VAL A 74 -2.83 -1.15 1.55
C VAL A 74 -1.36 -1.60 1.57
N ASN A 75 -1.13 -2.91 1.54
CA ASN A 75 0.20 -3.48 1.58
C ASN A 75 0.26 -4.72 0.67
N PRO A 76 1.41 -5.02 0.05
CA PRO A 76 1.63 -6.27 -0.69
C PRO A 76 1.26 -7.51 0.10
N TYR A 77 1.59 -7.52 1.40
CA TYR A 77 1.30 -8.63 2.29
C TYR A 77 0.54 -8.14 3.54
N PRO A 78 -0.64 -8.70 3.87
CA PRO A 78 -1.52 -8.14 4.89
C PRO A 78 -1.14 -8.51 6.33
N TYR A 79 -0.05 -9.26 6.54
CA TYR A 79 0.36 -9.72 7.87
C TYR A 79 0.83 -8.56 8.77
N ARG A 80 0.23 -8.45 9.95
CA ARG A 80 0.44 -7.34 10.88
C ARG A 80 1.69 -7.56 11.73
N THR A 81 2.70 -6.71 11.56
CA THR A 81 3.90 -6.65 12.39
C THR A 81 4.61 -5.31 12.25
N ALA A 82 5.14 -4.77 13.35
CA ALA A 82 5.92 -3.53 13.31
C ALA A 82 7.32 -3.68 12.69
N LYS A 83 7.78 -4.92 12.44
CA LYS A 83 9.11 -5.21 11.90
C LYS A 83 8.99 -6.22 10.75
N VAL A 84 9.34 -5.80 9.54
CA VAL A 84 9.27 -6.64 8.33
C VAL A 84 10.06 -7.95 8.49
N LYS A 85 11.24 -7.92 9.12
CA LYS A 85 12.03 -9.12 9.43
C LYS A 85 11.29 -10.20 10.25
N LYS A 86 10.22 -9.83 10.97
CA LYS A 86 9.37 -10.76 11.75
C LYS A 86 8.23 -11.34 10.92
N LEU A 87 8.09 -10.98 9.65
CA LEU A 87 7.19 -11.68 8.76
C LEU A 87 7.60 -13.16 8.65
N PRO A 88 6.63 -14.05 8.38
CA PRO A 88 6.92 -15.44 8.03
C PRO A 88 7.97 -15.55 6.93
N ASP A 89 8.76 -16.62 6.92
CA ASP A 89 9.76 -16.83 5.87
C ASP A 89 9.12 -17.20 4.52
N ASN A 90 7.98 -17.89 4.59
CA ASN A 90 7.20 -18.29 3.42
C ASN A 90 5.90 -17.50 3.33
N CYS A 91 5.54 -17.12 2.11
CA CYS A 91 4.28 -16.46 1.85
C CYS A 91 3.09 -17.41 2.08
N ASN A 92 1.97 -16.86 2.54
CA ASN A 92 0.71 -17.57 2.58
C ASN A 92 -0.13 -17.13 1.37
N ASN A 93 -0.19 -17.97 0.34
CA ASN A 93 -0.88 -17.64 -0.91
C ASN A 93 -2.36 -17.32 -0.71
N TYR A 94 -3.04 -17.99 0.22
CA TYR A 94 -4.44 -17.69 0.52
C TYR A 94 -4.62 -16.24 1.03
N LEU A 95 -3.71 -15.77 1.88
CA LEU A 95 -3.71 -14.37 2.31
C LEU A 95 -3.42 -13.39 1.17
N VAL A 96 -2.57 -13.77 0.22
CA VAL A 96 -2.27 -12.94 -0.95
C VAL A 96 -3.49 -12.83 -1.85
N GLU A 97 -4.12 -13.95 -2.20
CA GLU A 97 -5.32 -13.93 -3.07
C GLU A 97 -6.44 -13.09 -2.44
N GLU A 98 -6.70 -13.28 -1.16
CA GLU A 98 -7.74 -12.52 -0.46
C GLU A 98 -7.40 -11.03 -0.38
N ASN A 99 -6.12 -10.69 -0.17
CA ASN A 99 -5.66 -9.31 -0.18
C ASN A 99 -5.88 -8.65 -1.55
N LEU A 100 -5.52 -9.32 -2.64
CA LEU A 100 -5.72 -8.81 -4.00
C LEU A 100 -7.21 -8.64 -4.32
N ARG A 101 -8.05 -9.60 -3.94
CA ARG A 101 -9.51 -9.52 -4.11
C ARG A 101 -10.08 -8.28 -3.41
N ILE A 102 -9.76 -8.10 -2.12
CA ILE A 102 -10.25 -6.97 -1.33
C ILE A 102 -9.74 -5.64 -1.90
N ILE A 103 -8.46 -5.53 -2.24
CA ILE A 103 -7.87 -4.29 -2.78
C ILE A 103 -8.55 -3.91 -4.10
N ASN A 104 -8.80 -4.87 -4.99
CA ASN A 104 -9.49 -4.62 -6.25
C ASN A 104 -10.92 -4.11 -6.06
N GLU A 105 -11.67 -4.71 -5.13
CA GLU A 105 -13.04 -4.27 -4.80
C GLU A 105 -13.05 -2.84 -4.23
N ILE A 106 -12.14 -2.54 -3.31
CA ILE A 106 -12.04 -1.24 -2.65
C ILE A 106 -11.59 -0.15 -3.63
N THR A 107 -10.62 -0.44 -4.49
CA THR A 107 -10.12 0.53 -5.48
C THR A 107 -11.23 0.94 -6.45
N LYS A 108 -12.08 0.01 -6.88
CA LYS A 108 -13.25 0.30 -7.73
C LYS A 108 -14.34 1.06 -6.99
N LYS A 109 -14.59 0.71 -5.72
CA LYS A 109 -15.68 1.30 -4.92
C LYS A 109 -15.43 2.77 -4.57
N TYR A 110 -14.18 3.18 -4.37
CA TYR A 110 -13.84 4.48 -3.79
C TYR A 110 -13.10 5.43 -4.74
N ASN A 111 -13.31 5.36 -6.06
CA ASN A 111 -12.78 6.36 -7.02
C ASN A 111 -11.28 6.70 -6.79
N VAL A 112 -10.44 5.67 -6.72
CA VAL A 112 -8.99 5.86 -6.59
C VAL A 112 -8.43 6.34 -7.93
N ASN A 113 -7.72 7.46 -7.92
CA ASN A 113 -7.08 8.02 -9.13
C ASN A 113 -5.56 8.05 -9.04
N TYR A 114 -5.02 7.96 -7.82
CA TYR A 114 -3.59 8.07 -7.54
C TYR A 114 -3.10 6.86 -6.76
N VAL A 115 -1.83 6.53 -6.94
CA VAL A 115 -1.10 5.59 -6.10
C VAL A 115 0.12 6.29 -5.51
N TRP A 116 0.31 6.20 -4.21
CA TRP A 116 1.57 6.54 -3.56
C TRP A 116 2.39 5.26 -3.34
N ALA A 117 3.44 5.10 -4.14
CA ALA A 117 4.48 4.10 -3.95
C ALA A 117 5.32 4.40 -2.70
N GLY A 118 5.12 3.62 -1.64
CA GLY A 118 5.66 3.88 -0.30
C GLY A 118 6.19 2.65 0.45
N TRP A 119 6.54 1.56 -0.25
CA TRP A 119 6.96 0.32 0.41
C TRP A 119 8.32 0.40 1.13
N GLY A 120 9.21 1.32 0.74
CA GLY A 120 10.51 1.47 1.41
C GLY A 120 11.45 0.28 1.20
N SER A 121 12.64 0.34 1.80
CA SER A 121 13.60 -0.77 1.78
C SER A 121 13.19 -1.99 2.60
N GLY A 122 12.04 -1.94 3.28
CA GLY A 122 11.47 -3.12 3.94
C GLY A 122 11.15 -4.22 2.94
N ILE A 123 10.81 -3.87 1.69
CA ILE A 123 10.44 -4.81 0.64
C ILE A 123 11.54 -5.86 0.37
N ASP A 124 12.81 -5.50 0.56
CA ASP A 124 13.94 -6.39 0.30
C ASP A 124 14.18 -7.42 1.43
N GLN A 125 13.46 -7.34 2.55
CA GLN A 125 13.73 -8.21 3.72
C GLN A 125 13.17 -9.63 3.58
N LYS A 126 12.23 -9.86 2.66
CA LYS A 126 11.65 -11.17 2.36
C LYS A 126 11.47 -11.30 0.85
N GLU A 127 11.98 -12.38 0.28
CA GLU A 127 12.00 -12.60 -1.18
C GLU A 127 10.61 -12.49 -1.81
N TYR A 128 9.60 -13.06 -1.17
CA TYR A 128 8.23 -13.09 -1.70
C TYR A 128 7.52 -11.73 -1.73
N LEU A 129 8.04 -10.69 -1.06
CA LEU A 129 7.35 -9.40 -0.99
C LEU A 129 7.35 -8.68 -2.33
N TRP A 130 8.42 -8.81 -3.11
CA TRP A 130 8.50 -8.26 -4.46
C TRP A 130 7.47 -8.90 -5.38
N GLU A 131 7.31 -10.22 -5.32
CA GLU A 131 6.26 -10.93 -6.06
C GLU A 131 4.86 -10.48 -5.62
N CYS A 132 4.60 -10.35 -4.31
CA CYS A 132 3.31 -9.85 -3.82
C CYS A 132 3.02 -8.42 -4.30
N LEU A 133 4.04 -7.55 -4.32
CA LEU A 133 3.90 -6.16 -4.79
C LEU A 133 3.60 -6.14 -6.29
N TYR A 134 4.33 -6.95 -7.06
CA TYR A 134 4.14 -7.06 -8.50
C TYR A 134 2.73 -7.56 -8.86
N ARG A 135 2.26 -8.61 -8.19
CA ARG A 135 0.89 -9.12 -8.35
C ARG A 135 -0.17 -8.09 -7.98
N LEU A 136 0.08 -7.29 -6.93
CA LEU A 136 -0.78 -6.17 -6.55
C LEU A 136 -0.81 -5.09 -7.62
N ILE A 137 0.34 -4.67 -8.14
CA ILE A 137 0.41 -3.65 -9.21
C ILE A 137 -0.38 -4.12 -10.43
N ARG A 138 -0.22 -5.38 -10.83
CA ARG A 138 -0.96 -5.97 -11.96
C ARG A 138 -2.46 -6.08 -11.76
N SER A 139 -2.93 -6.06 -10.52
CA SER A 139 -4.35 -6.15 -10.23
C SER A 139 -5.04 -4.77 -10.26
N LEU A 140 -4.25 -3.68 -10.19
CA LEU A 140 -4.75 -2.32 -10.21
C LEU A 140 -5.10 -1.84 -11.63
N PRO A 141 -6.04 -0.89 -11.78
CA PRO A 141 -6.31 -0.25 -13.07
C PRO A 141 -5.07 0.47 -13.64
N THR A 142 -4.86 0.35 -14.95
CA THR A 142 -3.73 0.99 -15.66
C THR A 142 -3.86 2.52 -15.73
N SER A 143 -5.05 3.07 -15.52
CA SER A 143 -5.34 4.51 -15.50
C SER A 143 -4.83 5.25 -14.26
N LEU A 144 -4.36 4.53 -13.23
CA LEU A 144 -3.91 5.15 -11.98
C LEU A 144 -2.61 5.93 -12.16
N LYS A 145 -2.57 7.14 -11.60
CA LYS A 145 -1.38 8.00 -11.61
C LYS A 145 -0.44 7.64 -10.47
N TRP A 146 0.76 7.19 -10.80
CA TRP A 146 1.77 6.79 -9.83
C TRP A 146 2.56 7.99 -9.31
N LEU A 147 2.67 8.06 -8.00
CA LEU A 147 3.38 9.08 -7.25
C LEU A 147 4.34 8.45 -6.24
N SER A 148 5.42 9.13 -5.94
CA SER A 148 6.33 8.74 -4.86
C SER A 148 6.98 9.96 -4.21
N ARG A 149 7.61 9.76 -3.06
CA ARG A 149 8.49 10.80 -2.50
C ARG A 149 9.73 10.95 -3.39
N PRO A 150 10.31 12.16 -3.51
CA PRO A 150 11.54 12.37 -4.24
C PRO A 150 12.69 11.48 -3.76
N GLY A 151 13.44 10.96 -4.73
CA GLY A 151 14.63 10.14 -4.50
C GLY A 151 14.31 8.67 -4.22
N LEU A 152 15.38 7.88 -4.15
CA LEU A 152 15.33 6.46 -3.84
C LEU A 152 16.34 6.16 -2.72
N SER A 153 16.11 5.06 -2.00
CA SER A 153 17.11 4.52 -1.08
C SER A 153 18.38 4.09 -1.84
N LYS A 154 19.46 3.79 -1.10
CA LYS A 154 20.72 3.28 -1.68
C LYS A 154 20.50 1.99 -2.51
N GLN A 155 19.51 1.19 -2.14
CA GLN A 155 19.12 -0.05 -2.83
C GLN A 155 18.13 0.19 -3.97
N GLY A 156 17.82 1.45 -4.29
CA GLY A 156 16.90 1.81 -5.37
C GLY A 156 15.42 1.70 -5.02
N ASN A 157 15.03 1.52 -3.75
CA ASN A 157 13.61 1.48 -3.34
C ASN A 157 13.00 2.87 -3.18
N VAL A 158 11.70 3.00 -3.46
CA VAL A 158 10.92 4.21 -3.13
C VAL A 158 10.97 4.51 -1.64
N ILE A 159 10.86 5.78 -1.26
CA ILE A 159 10.95 6.19 0.14
C ILE A 159 9.61 5.97 0.85
N HIS A 160 9.67 5.33 2.01
CA HIS A 160 8.50 5.04 2.85
C HIS A 160 7.81 6.34 3.35
N PRO A 161 6.47 6.38 3.53
CA PRO A 161 5.74 7.58 3.94
C PRO A 161 6.22 8.17 5.27
N PHE A 162 6.56 7.30 6.22
CA PHE A 162 7.24 7.71 7.44
C PHE A 162 8.69 8.10 7.11
N CYS A 163 8.90 9.39 6.89
CA CYS A 163 10.21 10.05 6.98
C CYS A 163 10.12 11.09 8.09
N PRO A 164 11.02 11.09 9.08
CA PRO A 164 10.92 11.98 10.23
C PRO A 164 11.07 13.48 9.89
N PHE A 165 11.64 13.83 8.74
CA PHE A 165 11.99 15.21 8.39
C PHE A 165 11.26 15.71 7.13
N GLY A 166 10.93 17.00 7.15
CA GLY A 166 10.33 17.74 6.04
C GLY A 166 8.84 17.49 5.82
N GLU A 167 8.24 18.37 5.03
CA GLU A 167 6.89 18.19 4.49
C GLU A 167 6.84 16.98 3.56
N VAL A 168 5.65 16.38 3.45
CA VAL A 168 5.44 15.33 2.47
C VAL A 168 5.18 15.97 1.11
N LYS A 169 6.12 15.81 0.19
CA LYS A 169 5.95 16.14 -1.22
C LYS A 169 5.99 14.85 -2.04
N LEU A 170 5.05 14.72 -2.97
CA LEU A 170 5.03 13.64 -3.96
C LEU A 170 5.32 14.18 -5.36
N ILE A 171 5.98 13.35 -6.17
CA ILE A 171 6.31 13.59 -7.57
C ILE A 171 5.79 12.44 -8.43
N SER A 172 5.64 12.67 -9.74
CA SER A 172 5.34 11.60 -10.70
C SER A 172 6.37 10.48 -10.59
N PHE A 173 5.89 9.24 -10.64
CA PHE A 173 6.70 8.05 -10.45
C PHE A 173 6.45 7.05 -11.58
N ASP A 174 7.51 6.71 -12.31
CA ASP A 174 7.47 5.68 -13.34
C ASP A 174 7.62 4.28 -12.70
N ILE A 175 6.47 3.67 -12.42
CA ILE A 175 6.42 2.32 -11.83
C ILE A 175 7.04 1.27 -12.75
N ILE A 176 6.90 1.42 -14.07
CA ILE A 176 7.34 0.45 -15.05
C ILE A 176 8.87 0.39 -15.07
N SER A 177 9.50 1.55 -15.24
CA SER A 177 10.97 1.66 -15.18
C SER A 177 11.52 1.21 -13.82
N HIS A 178 10.77 1.45 -12.74
CA HIS A 178 11.18 0.97 -11.41
C HIS A 178 11.18 -0.56 -11.32
N LEU A 179 10.14 -1.24 -11.81
CA LEU A 179 10.07 -2.71 -11.83
C LEU A 179 11.18 -3.31 -12.70
N ARG A 180 11.47 -2.73 -13.88
CA ARG A 180 12.60 -3.15 -14.73
C ARG A 180 13.94 -3.08 -14.00
N ASN A 181 14.20 -1.97 -13.31
CA ASN A 181 15.40 -1.78 -12.51
C ASN A 181 15.51 -2.77 -11.33
N LYS A 182 14.39 -3.40 -10.95
CA LYS A 182 14.31 -4.44 -9.93
C LYS A 182 14.33 -5.86 -10.50
N GLY A 183 14.56 -6.01 -11.81
CA GLY A 183 14.76 -7.30 -12.46
C GLY A 183 13.47 -7.97 -12.97
N PHE A 184 12.34 -7.28 -12.97
CA PHE A 184 11.11 -7.79 -13.61
C PHE A 184 11.22 -7.62 -15.13
N SER A 185 11.03 -8.71 -15.89
CA SER A 185 11.16 -8.73 -17.36
C SER A 185 10.01 -8.03 -18.08
N ASP A 186 10.16 -7.76 -19.38
CA ASP A 186 9.12 -7.12 -20.18
C ASP A 186 7.85 -7.98 -20.34
N ASP A 187 7.98 -9.31 -20.40
CA ASP A 187 6.83 -10.25 -20.37
C ASP A 187 5.94 -10.07 -19.12
N HIS A 188 6.54 -9.58 -18.04
CA HIS A 188 5.85 -9.27 -16.80
C HIS A 188 5.15 -7.89 -16.83
N ILE A 189 5.57 -6.98 -17.70
CA ILE A 189 5.27 -5.56 -17.64
C ILE A 189 4.21 -5.14 -18.66
N ASP A 190 4.11 -5.83 -19.80
CA ASP A 190 3.19 -5.50 -20.90
C ASP A 190 1.69 -5.53 -20.52
N ILE A 191 1.36 -6.06 -19.34
CA ILE A 191 -0.01 -6.18 -18.81
C ILE A 191 -0.38 -4.99 -17.89
N ILE A 192 0.60 -4.13 -17.55
CA ILE A 192 0.40 -2.93 -16.72
C ILE A 192 0.10 -1.68 -17.58
N ASN A 193 0.37 -1.73 -18.89
CA ASN A 193 0.02 -0.68 -19.86
C ASN A 193 -1.42 -0.86 -20.36
#